data_AF-A0A960NND9-F1
#
_entry.id   AF-A0A960NND9-F1
#
_cell.length_a   1.000
_cell.length_b   1.000
_cell.length_c   1.000
_cell.angle_alpha   90.00
_cell.angle_beta   90.00
_cell.angle_gamma   90.00
#
_symmetry.space_group_name_H-M   'P 1'
#
loop_
_entity.id
_entity.type
_entity.pdbx_description
1 polymer ?
#
loop_
_entity_poly.entity_id
_entity_poly.type
_entity_poly.pdbx_seq_one_letter_code
_entity_poly.pdbx_strand_id
1 'polypeptide(L)'
;DADIKNIHHRFVYGLVAPLIHRPEIKYVKAFYDRPLVFSEGVRPSGGGRVTEILVRPLFSLFFPELTAVIQPLSGEYAVRREVLEKIPFPIGYGVETSHLIDVYDKYGLSAFGQTDLNQRIHRNQPTADLGKMAFGILRAFLSRLKSLGMVKDLPDLSVMLRQFQARDTAYEEIEFEIREEERPPMNTIPAYRKKMGLD
;
A
#
# COMPACT_ATOMS: atom_id res chain seq x y z
N ASP A 1 11.31 0.62 -1.29
CA ASP A 1 11.61 2.05 -1.07
C ASP A 1 13.08 2.38 -1.22
N ALA A 2 13.40 3.59 -1.70
CA ALA A 2 14.78 4.07 -1.89
C ALA A 2 15.33 4.85 -0.68
N ASP A 3 14.52 5.10 0.35
CA ASP A 3 14.88 5.85 1.56
C ASP A 3 15.32 4.94 2.74
N ILE A 4 15.45 3.64 2.49
CA ILE A 4 15.88 2.64 3.48
C ILE A 4 17.36 2.84 3.78
N LYS A 5 17.70 3.02 5.05
CA LYS A 5 19.10 3.30 5.48
C LYS A 5 19.93 2.05 5.71
N ASN A 6 19.29 0.92 6.03
CA ASN A 6 19.94 -0.34 6.40
C ASN A 6 19.67 -1.44 5.35
N ILE A 7 19.81 -1.11 4.06
CA ILE A 7 19.55 -2.05 2.97
C ILE A 7 20.42 -3.31 3.13
N HIS A 8 19.78 -4.48 3.01
CA HIS A 8 20.42 -5.78 3.12
C HIS A 8 19.99 -6.65 1.94
N HIS A 9 20.87 -7.50 1.43
CA HIS A 9 20.60 -8.37 0.26
C HIS A 9 19.32 -9.22 0.40
N ARG A 10 18.92 -9.54 1.64
CA ARG A 10 17.65 -10.22 1.99
C ARG A 10 16.39 -9.52 1.50
N PHE A 11 16.44 -8.21 1.34
CA PHE A 11 15.32 -7.43 0.80
C PHE A 11 14.97 -7.83 -0.63
N VAL A 12 15.89 -8.46 -1.35
CA VAL A 12 15.64 -9.00 -2.68
C VAL A 12 15.33 -10.50 -2.60
N TYR A 13 16.30 -11.33 -2.20
CA TYR A 13 16.12 -12.79 -2.27
C TYR A 13 15.03 -13.29 -1.32
N GLY A 14 14.78 -12.63 -0.19
CA GLY A 14 13.72 -13.00 0.74
C GLY A 14 12.35 -12.89 0.09
N LEU A 15 12.09 -11.81 -0.64
CA LEU A 15 10.82 -11.60 -1.35
C LEU A 15 10.67 -12.50 -2.57
N VAL A 16 11.77 -12.80 -3.27
CA VAL A 16 11.74 -13.62 -4.49
C VAL A 16 11.66 -15.12 -4.18
N ALA A 17 12.22 -15.59 -3.06
CA ALA A 17 12.27 -17.01 -2.75
C ALA A 17 10.90 -17.71 -2.74
N PRO A 18 9.83 -17.17 -2.10
CA PRO A 18 8.51 -17.79 -2.18
C PRO A 18 7.98 -17.89 -3.61
N LEU A 19 8.26 -16.91 -4.48
CA LEU A 19 7.84 -16.94 -5.88
C LEU A 19 8.58 -18.01 -6.70
N ILE A 20 9.80 -18.39 -6.29
CA ILE A 20 10.55 -19.47 -6.96
C ILE A 20 10.02 -20.84 -6.50
N HIS A 21 9.83 -21.02 -5.19
CA HIS A 21 9.55 -22.32 -4.61
C HIS A 21 8.07 -22.68 -4.54
N ARG A 22 7.17 -21.69 -4.69
CA ARG A 22 5.71 -21.87 -4.55
C ARG A 22 4.97 -21.28 -5.76
N PRO A 23 4.61 -22.11 -6.76
CA PRO A 23 3.91 -21.67 -7.97
C PRO A 23 2.56 -20.98 -7.71
N GLU A 24 1.86 -21.38 -6.64
CA GLU A 24 0.60 -20.81 -6.20
C GLU A 24 0.74 -19.37 -5.69
N ILE A 25 1.92 -19.01 -5.16
CA ILE A 25 2.22 -17.67 -4.67
C ILE A 25 2.48 -16.74 -5.85
N LYS A 26 1.77 -15.61 -5.84
CA LYS A 26 1.76 -14.60 -6.90
C LYS A 26 2.30 -13.27 -6.41
N TYR A 27 2.10 -12.96 -5.14
CA TYR A 27 2.41 -11.67 -4.53
C TYR A 27 3.02 -11.87 -3.14
N VAL A 28 4.22 -11.34 -2.90
CA VAL A 28 4.94 -11.49 -1.63
C VAL A 28 5.14 -10.14 -0.98
N LYS A 29 4.71 -9.99 0.29
CA LYS A 29 4.92 -8.79 1.09
C LYS A 29 6.02 -8.97 2.13
N ALA A 30 6.86 -7.96 2.28
CA ALA A 30 7.76 -7.88 3.42
C ALA A 30 6.98 -7.58 4.71
N PHE A 31 7.45 -8.15 5.81
CA PHE A 31 7.25 -7.59 7.14
C PHE A 31 8.59 -7.49 7.86
N TYR A 32 8.64 -6.69 8.90
CA TYR A 32 9.86 -6.38 9.64
C TYR A 32 9.49 -5.70 10.95
N ASP A 33 10.43 -5.75 11.89
CA ASP A 33 10.42 -4.90 13.07
C ASP A 33 10.78 -3.47 12.69
N ARG A 34 10.07 -2.54 13.33
CA ARG A 34 10.36 -1.10 13.28
C ARG A 34 10.91 -0.67 14.64
N PRO A 35 12.25 -0.64 14.81
CA PRO A 35 12.83 -0.07 16.01
C PRO A 35 12.54 1.43 16.01
N LEU A 36 11.62 1.88 16.87
CA LEU A 36 11.50 3.30 17.17
C LEU A 36 12.65 3.69 18.09
N VAL A 37 13.55 4.53 17.60
CA VAL A 37 14.58 5.16 18.43
C VAL A 37 13.89 6.25 19.25
N PHE A 38 13.46 5.91 20.46
CA PHE A 38 13.07 6.91 21.47
C PHE A 38 14.27 7.24 22.36
N SER A 39 14.23 8.41 23.01
CA SER A 39 15.23 8.88 23.97
C SER A 39 15.46 7.92 25.15
N GLU A 40 14.54 6.98 25.42
CA GLU A 40 14.58 6.02 26.54
C GLU A 40 14.64 4.54 26.11
N GLY A 41 15.01 4.24 24.86
CA GLY A 41 15.28 2.87 24.38
C GLY A 41 14.46 2.43 23.16
N VAL A 42 14.71 1.20 22.72
CA VAL A 42 14.04 0.58 21.55
C VAL A 42 12.79 -0.14 22.05
N ARG A 43 11.60 0.39 21.73
CA ARG A 43 10.35 -0.40 21.81
C ARG A 43 10.03 -0.95 20.41
N PRO A 44 9.58 -2.21 20.29
CA PRO A 44 8.94 -2.67 19.06
C PRO A 44 7.70 -1.80 18.87
N SER A 45 7.69 -0.93 17.87
CA SER A 45 6.42 -0.40 17.41
C SER A 45 5.73 -1.49 16.60
N GLY A 46 4.41 -1.61 16.71
CA GLY A 46 3.62 -2.38 15.74
C GLY A 46 3.77 -1.83 14.31
N GLY A 47 2.74 -2.01 13.48
CA GLY A 47 2.72 -1.41 12.15
C GLY A 47 2.89 0.12 12.14
N GLY A 48 3.08 0.70 10.96
CA GLY A 48 3.07 2.16 10.82
C GLY A 48 1.76 2.78 11.31
N ARG A 49 1.79 4.04 11.77
CA ARG A 49 0.60 4.77 12.27
C ARG A 49 -0.61 4.65 11.32
N VAL A 50 -0.40 4.87 10.01
CA VAL A 50 -1.47 4.75 9.00
C VAL A 50 -1.90 3.29 8.80
N THR A 51 -0.99 2.33 8.92
CA THR A 51 -1.32 0.90 8.88
C THR A 51 -2.27 0.53 10.01
N GLU A 52 -1.94 0.90 11.25
CA GLU A 52 -2.70 0.49 12.43
C GLU A 52 -4.00 1.27 12.61
N ILE A 53 -4.00 2.59 12.35
CA ILE A 53 -5.14 3.47 12.64
C ILE A 53 -6.15 3.52 11.48
N LEU A 54 -5.71 3.23 10.25
CA LEU A 54 -6.56 3.33 9.06
C LEU A 54 -6.75 2.00 8.34
N VAL A 55 -5.67 1.43 7.81
CA VAL A 55 -5.78 0.30 6.87
C VAL A 55 -6.25 -0.98 7.54
N ARG A 56 -5.73 -1.30 8.74
CA ARG A 56 -6.16 -2.47 9.50
C ARG A 56 -7.65 -2.41 9.86
N PRO A 57 -8.20 -1.29 10.38
CA PRO A 57 -9.64 -1.14 10.56
C PRO A 57 -10.44 -1.32 9.27
N LEU A 58 -10.02 -0.69 8.17
CA LEU A 58 -10.70 -0.82 6.88
C LEU A 58 -10.72 -2.27 6.38
N PHE A 59 -9.59 -2.97 6.42
CA PHE A 59 -9.54 -4.39 6.06
C PHE A 59 -10.41 -5.24 7.00
N SER A 60 -10.40 -4.97 8.31
CA SER A 60 -11.22 -5.72 9.26
C SER A 60 -12.72 -5.59 8.96
N LEU A 61 -13.17 -4.43 8.46
CA LEU A 61 -14.56 -4.16 8.13
C LEU A 61 -14.99 -4.76 6.78
N PHE A 62 -14.16 -4.63 5.74
CA PHE A 62 -14.56 -4.94 4.36
C PHE A 62 -13.84 -6.13 3.72
N PHE A 63 -12.63 -6.44 4.18
CA PHE A 63 -11.78 -7.52 3.62
C PHE A 63 -11.10 -8.29 4.77
N PRO A 64 -11.86 -8.96 5.66
CA PRO A 64 -11.30 -9.50 6.90
C PRO A 64 -10.17 -10.52 6.67
N GLU A 65 -10.18 -11.25 5.56
CA GLU A 65 -9.09 -12.16 5.18
C GLU A 65 -7.75 -11.43 4.95
N LEU A 66 -7.76 -10.20 4.43
CA LEU A 66 -6.56 -9.39 4.22
C LEU A 66 -5.92 -8.91 5.52
N THR A 67 -6.59 -9.06 6.68
CA THR A 67 -5.98 -8.75 7.99
C THR A 67 -4.83 -9.70 8.35
N ALA A 68 -4.72 -10.83 7.64
CA ALA A 68 -3.59 -11.75 7.72
C ALA A 68 -2.28 -11.16 7.19
N VAL A 69 -2.34 -10.05 6.42
CA VAL A 69 -1.14 -9.33 5.96
C VAL A 69 -0.59 -8.48 7.10
N ILE A 70 0.65 -8.77 7.52
CA ILE A 70 1.28 -8.16 8.71
C ILE A 70 1.57 -6.68 8.48
N GLN A 71 2.17 -6.34 7.33
CA GLN A 71 2.50 -4.95 6.93
C GLN A 71 1.86 -4.63 5.56
N PRO A 72 0.55 -4.32 5.50
CA PRO A 72 -0.14 -4.13 4.23
C PRO A 72 0.40 -2.94 3.42
N LEU A 73 1.00 -1.95 4.08
CA LEU A 73 1.58 -0.76 3.45
C LEU A 73 3.11 -0.82 3.28
N SER A 74 3.76 -1.99 3.38
CA SER A 74 5.19 -2.08 3.09
C SER A 74 5.48 -1.76 1.61
N GLY A 75 6.44 -0.89 1.33
CA GLY A 75 6.88 -0.64 -0.05
C GLY A 75 7.74 -1.77 -0.62
N GLU A 76 8.19 -2.69 0.24
CA GLU A 76 8.97 -3.86 -0.14
C GLU A 76 8.05 -5.05 -0.41
N TYR A 77 7.92 -5.39 -1.70
CA TYR A 77 7.15 -6.53 -2.18
C TYR A 77 7.72 -7.07 -3.49
N ALA A 78 7.40 -8.32 -3.83
CA ALA A 78 7.70 -8.92 -5.13
C ALA A 78 6.45 -9.57 -5.70
N VAL A 79 6.24 -9.45 -7.00
CA VAL A 79 5.04 -9.95 -7.67
C VAL A 79 5.43 -10.53 -9.02
N ARG A 80 4.73 -11.58 -9.44
CA ARG A 80 4.90 -12.10 -10.81
C ARG A 80 4.38 -11.09 -11.83
N ARG A 81 5.06 -10.99 -12.97
CA ARG A 81 4.73 -10.02 -14.03
C ARG A 81 3.29 -10.20 -14.53
N GLU A 82 2.87 -11.43 -14.76
CA GLU A 82 1.54 -11.77 -15.29
C GLU A 82 0.39 -11.36 -14.35
N VAL A 83 0.70 -11.02 -13.11
CA VAL A 83 -0.24 -10.45 -12.14
C VAL A 83 -0.28 -8.94 -12.30
N LEU A 84 0.89 -8.28 -12.25
CA LEU A 84 1.00 -6.83 -12.34
C LEU A 84 0.46 -6.27 -13.66
N GLU A 85 0.62 -6.99 -14.76
CA GLU A 85 0.10 -6.51 -16.05
C GLU A 85 -1.43 -6.58 -16.17
N LYS A 86 -2.11 -7.29 -15.26
CA LYS A 86 -3.57 -7.53 -15.27
C LYS A 86 -4.33 -6.71 -14.23
N ILE A 87 -3.64 -5.94 -13.40
CA ILE A 87 -4.24 -5.06 -12.40
C ILE A 87 -3.91 -3.60 -12.73
N PRO A 88 -4.81 -2.66 -12.43
CA PRO A 88 -4.52 -1.24 -12.57
C PRO A 88 -3.52 -0.77 -11.49
N PHE A 89 -2.91 0.39 -11.72
CA PHE A 89 -1.92 1.00 -10.84
C PHE A 89 -2.36 2.41 -10.43
N PRO A 90 -2.91 2.58 -9.21
CA PRO A 90 -3.13 3.91 -8.65
C PRO A 90 -1.81 4.68 -8.54
N ILE A 91 -1.87 5.99 -8.78
CA ILE A 91 -0.75 6.90 -8.57
C ILE A 91 -0.82 7.45 -7.15
N GLY A 92 0.31 7.42 -6.44
CA GLY A 92 0.41 7.91 -5.08
C GLY A 92 0.18 6.83 -4.02
N TYR A 93 -0.28 7.24 -2.83
CA TYR A 93 -0.26 6.40 -1.63
C TYR A 93 -1.27 5.25 -1.63
N GLY A 94 -2.23 5.22 -2.55
CA GLY A 94 -3.25 4.17 -2.63
C GLY A 94 -2.75 2.85 -3.22
N VAL A 95 -1.59 2.84 -3.88
CA VAL A 95 -1.14 1.73 -4.72
C VAL A 95 -0.99 0.42 -3.95
N GLU A 96 -0.38 0.41 -2.76
CA GLU A 96 -0.22 -0.83 -1.98
C GLU A 96 -1.58 -1.40 -1.54
N THR A 97 -2.51 -0.52 -1.13
CA THR A 97 -3.83 -0.95 -0.64
C THR A 97 -4.67 -1.52 -1.77
N SER A 98 -4.71 -0.83 -2.92
CA SER A 98 -5.44 -1.30 -4.09
C SER A 98 -4.86 -2.60 -4.64
N HIS A 99 -3.53 -2.74 -4.70
CA HIS A 99 -2.91 -3.99 -5.14
C HIS A 99 -3.31 -5.18 -4.26
N LEU A 100 -3.35 -5.02 -2.94
CA LEU A 100 -3.79 -6.10 -2.06
C LEU A 100 -5.25 -6.49 -2.34
N ILE A 101 -6.14 -5.51 -2.54
CA ILE A 101 -7.55 -5.77 -2.87
C ILE A 101 -7.68 -6.43 -4.25
N ASP A 102 -7.03 -5.89 -5.27
CA ASP A 102 -7.13 -6.36 -6.67
C ASP A 102 -6.59 -7.78 -6.84
N VAL A 103 -5.51 -8.12 -6.14
CA VAL A 103 -4.91 -9.45 -6.18
C VAL A 103 -5.75 -10.43 -5.37
N TYR A 104 -6.29 -10.01 -4.22
CA TYR A 104 -7.19 -10.82 -3.41
C TYR A 104 -8.48 -11.16 -4.16
N ASP A 105 -9.12 -10.16 -4.78
CA ASP A 105 -10.34 -10.34 -5.56
C ASP A 105 -10.13 -11.33 -6.73
N LYS A 106 -9.00 -11.21 -7.45
CA LYS A 106 -8.71 -12.09 -8.59
C LYS A 106 -8.22 -13.49 -8.23
N TYR A 107 -7.45 -13.63 -7.14
CA TYR A 107 -6.66 -14.86 -6.89
C TYR A 107 -6.82 -15.43 -5.49
N GLY A 108 -7.55 -14.76 -4.59
CA GLY A 108 -7.76 -15.18 -3.21
C GLY A 108 -6.53 -15.03 -2.32
N LEU A 109 -6.72 -15.28 -1.02
CA LEU A 109 -5.66 -15.13 0.00
C LEU A 109 -4.48 -16.10 -0.23
N SER A 110 -4.72 -17.28 -0.80
CA SER A 110 -3.69 -18.30 -1.06
C SER A 110 -2.62 -17.84 -2.06
N ALA A 111 -2.88 -16.77 -2.82
CA ALA A 111 -1.93 -16.18 -3.74
C ALA A 111 -0.85 -15.32 -3.04
N PHE A 112 -1.02 -15.03 -1.74
CA PHE A 112 -0.12 -14.17 -0.98
C PHE A 112 0.93 -14.96 -0.19
N GLY A 113 2.17 -14.50 -0.27
CA GLY A 113 3.26 -14.89 0.62
C GLY A 113 3.72 -13.70 1.47
N GLN A 114 4.39 -13.99 2.60
CA GLN A 114 4.99 -12.96 3.44
C GLN A 114 6.40 -13.36 3.85
N THR A 115 7.30 -12.39 4.02
CA THR A 115 8.69 -12.66 4.41
C THR A 115 9.18 -11.67 5.42
N ASP A 116 9.79 -12.19 6.49
CA ASP A 116 10.46 -11.39 7.51
C ASP A 116 11.79 -10.85 6.96
N LEU A 117 11.91 -9.53 6.87
CA LEU A 117 13.14 -8.84 6.50
C LEU A 117 13.92 -8.34 7.72
N ASN A 118 13.56 -8.80 8.92
CA ASN A 118 14.13 -8.49 10.22
C ASN A 118 13.91 -7.03 10.64
N GLN A 119 14.75 -6.09 10.20
CA GLN A 119 14.65 -4.68 10.59
C GLN A 119 14.64 -3.77 9.37
N ARG A 120 13.76 -2.76 9.41
CA ARG A 120 13.73 -1.69 8.41
C ARG A 120 13.83 -0.33 9.10
N ILE A 121 14.91 0.40 8.80
CA ILE A 121 15.16 1.76 9.29
C ILE A 121 14.95 2.73 8.15
N HIS A 122 13.98 3.63 8.32
CA HIS A 122 13.65 4.67 7.36
C HIS A 122 13.26 5.96 8.11
N ARG A 123 13.09 7.06 7.37
CA ARG A 123 12.72 8.34 7.99
C ARG A 123 11.25 8.30 8.44
N ASN A 124 11.00 8.72 9.68
CA ASN A 124 9.64 8.95 10.17
C ASN A 124 9.04 10.19 9.52
N GLN A 125 7.81 10.08 9.02
CA GLN A 125 7.07 11.21 8.46
C GLN A 125 6.35 12.02 9.56
N PRO A 126 6.24 13.35 9.43
CA PRO A 126 5.37 14.18 10.25
C PRO A 126 3.90 13.75 10.15
N THR A 127 3.11 14.00 11.20
CA THR A 127 1.69 13.62 11.24
C THR A 127 0.87 14.28 10.12
N ALA A 128 1.18 15.52 9.74
CA ALA A 128 0.50 16.20 8.64
C ALA A 128 0.64 15.43 7.31
N ASP A 129 1.84 14.91 7.00
CA ASP A 129 2.09 14.12 5.81
C ASP A 129 1.42 12.74 5.87
N LEU A 130 1.32 12.15 7.06
CA LEU A 130 0.50 10.94 7.25
C LEU A 130 -0.98 11.19 6.98
N GLY A 131 -1.49 12.40 7.24
CA GLY A 131 -2.85 12.78 6.88
C GLY A 131 -3.08 12.79 5.36
N LYS A 132 -2.09 13.28 4.58
CA LYS A 132 -2.12 13.21 3.11
C LYS A 132 -2.12 11.78 2.61
N MET A 133 -1.26 10.94 3.19
CA MET A 133 -1.19 9.51 2.91
C MET A 133 -2.52 8.80 3.22
N ALA A 134 -3.09 9.05 4.40
CA ALA A 134 -4.38 8.51 4.81
C ALA A 134 -5.51 8.92 3.86
N PHE A 135 -5.55 10.18 3.46
CA PHE A 135 -6.54 10.69 2.51
C PHE A 135 -6.47 9.98 1.16
N GLY A 136 -5.27 9.84 0.59
CA GLY A 136 -5.07 9.09 -0.65
C GLY A 136 -5.48 7.62 -0.51
N ILE A 137 -5.08 6.94 0.58
CA ILE A 137 -5.47 5.54 0.79
C ILE A 137 -6.99 5.38 0.91
N LEU A 138 -7.66 6.28 1.63
CA LEU A 138 -9.12 6.24 1.79
C LEU A 138 -9.84 6.36 0.46
N ARG A 139 -9.42 7.29 -0.39
CA ARG A 139 -10.03 7.48 -1.70
C ARG A 139 -9.86 6.23 -2.58
N ALA A 140 -8.66 5.65 -2.60
CA ALA A 140 -8.36 4.46 -3.39
C ALA A 140 -9.18 3.26 -2.90
N PHE A 141 -9.28 3.12 -1.57
CA PHE A 141 -10.07 2.07 -0.93
C PHE A 141 -11.56 2.20 -1.28
N LEU A 142 -12.14 3.40 -1.15
CA LEU A 142 -13.54 3.66 -1.50
C LEU A 142 -13.81 3.45 -2.99
N SER A 143 -12.87 3.83 -3.86
CA SER A 143 -12.92 3.55 -5.29
C SER A 143 -13.02 2.04 -5.57
N ARG A 144 -12.25 1.22 -4.84
CA ARG A 144 -12.35 -0.25 -4.91
C ARG A 144 -13.66 -0.81 -4.38
N LEU A 145 -14.17 -0.31 -3.26
CA LEU A 145 -15.50 -0.72 -2.79
C LEU A 145 -16.58 -0.45 -3.84
N LYS A 146 -16.50 0.68 -4.55
CA LYS A 146 -17.41 1.01 -5.65
C LYS A 146 -17.21 0.09 -6.86
N SER A 147 -15.97 -0.13 -7.30
CA SER A 147 -15.69 -0.98 -8.46
C SER A 147 -16.07 -2.44 -8.25
N LEU A 148 -15.97 -2.93 -7.01
CA LEU A 148 -16.40 -4.27 -6.61
C LEU A 148 -17.91 -4.36 -6.30
N GLY A 149 -18.66 -3.27 -6.42
CA GLY A 149 -20.10 -3.23 -6.17
C GLY A 149 -20.50 -3.38 -4.69
N MET A 150 -19.56 -3.26 -3.76
CA MET A 150 -19.81 -3.33 -2.32
C MET A 150 -20.51 -2.08 -1.79
N VAL A 151 -20.29 -0.94 -2.46
CA VAL A 151 -21.00 0.32 -2.20
C VAL A 151 -21.48 0.88 -3.53
N LYS A 152 -22.79 1.11 -3.65
CA LYS A 152 -23.41 1.57 -4.91
C LYS A 152 -23.41 3.09 -5.04
N ASP A 153 -23.80 3.78 -3.97
CA ASP A 153 -24.10 5.21 -4.00
C ASP A 153 -23.07 6.02 -3.19
N LEU A 154 -21.84 6.10 -3.69
CA LEU A 154 -20.86 7.06 -3.18
C LEU A 154 -21.04 8.42 -3.85
N PRO A 155 -21.08 9.53 -3.09
CA PRO A 155 -21.03 10.86 -3.66
C PRO A 155 -19.68 11.10 -4.35
N ASP A 156 -19.61 12.15 -5.15
CA ASP A 156 -18.33 12.60 -5.70
C ASP A 156 -17.39 13.01 -4.55
N LEU A 157 -16.33 12.21 -4.37
CA LEU A 157 -15.37 12.41 -3.30
C LEU A 157 -14.47 13.60 -3.63
N SER A 158 -14.35 14.52 -2.67
CA SER A 158 -13.47 15.69 -2.83
C SER A 158 -12.03 15.26 -3.09
N VAL A 159 -11.32 16.07 -3.88
CA VAL A 159 -9.88 15.96 -4.07
C VAL A 159 -9.07 16.80 -3.09
N MET A 160 -9.74 17.60 -2.26
CA MET A 160 -9.08 18.55 -1.35
C MET A 160 -9.05 18.00 0.07
N LEU A 161 -7.84 17.77 0.58
CA LEU A 161 -7.60 17.54 2.01
C LEU A 161 -7.41 18.88 2.71
N ARG A 162 -8.19 19.13 3.76
CA ARG A 162 -8.10 20.33 4.60
C ARG A 162 -7.51 19.95 5.95
N GLN A 163 -6.48 20.68 6.37
CA GLN A 163 -5.81 20.50 7.66
C GLN A 163 -5.62 21.87 8.33
N PHE A 164 -5.35 21.88 9.63
CA PHE A 164 -5.02 23.11 10.35
C PHE A 164 -3.60 23.03 10.89
N GLN A 165 -2.86 24.13 10.75
CA GLN A 165 -1.56 24.32 11.39
C GLN A 165 -1.68 25.44 12.43
N ALA A 166 -1.19 25.17 13.64
CA ALA A 166 -1.07 26.20 14.66
C ALA A 166 0.18 27.06 14.40
N ARG A 167 0.02 28.38 14.44
CA ARG A 167 1.11 29.37 14.42
C ARG A 167 0.87 30.39 15.53
N ASP A 168 1.75 30.39 16.52
CA ASP A 168 1.69 31.23 17.73
C ASP A 168 0.30 31.22 18.39
N THR A 169 -0.50 32.27 18.14
CA THR A 169 -1.85 32.45 18.71
C THR A 169 -2.98 32.18 17.72
N ALA A 170 -2.68 31.67 16.52
CA ALA A 170 -3.66 31.46 15.45
C ALA A 170 -3.63 30.03 14.88
N TYR A 171 -4.75 29.62 14.29
CA TYR A 171 -4.86 28.41 13.49
C TYR A 171 -5.09 28.82 12.03
N GLU A 172 -4.27 28.28 11.13
CA GLU A 172 -4.36 28.52 9.69
C GLU A 172 -4.82 27.24 9.00
N GLU A 173 -5.85 27.34 8.15
CA GLU A 173 -6.27 26.25 7.29
C GLU A 173 -5.29 26.09 6.13
N ILE A 174 -4.89 24.85 5.86
CA ILE A 174 -4.04 24.47 4.74
C ILE A 174 -4.79 23.44 3.92
N GLU A 175 -4.92 23.73 2.62
CA GLU A 175 -5.51 22.82 1.66
C GLU A 175 -4.44 22.10 0.83
N PHE A 176 -4.66 20.80 0.59
CA PHE A 176 -3.84 19.98 -0.29
C PHE A 176 -4.74 19.33 -1.34
N GLU A 177 -4.49 19.63 -2.62
CA GLU A 177 -5.12 18.92 -3.71
C GLU A 177 -4.41 17.59 -3.93
N ILE A 178 -5.12 16.49 -3.67
CA ILE A 178 -4.63 15.12 -3.83
C ILE A 178 -5.56 14.42 -4.82
N ARG A 179 -5.14 14.31 -6.08
CA ARG A 179 -5.88 13.60 -7.12
C ARG A 179 -5.48 12.13 -7.16
N GLU A 180 -6.47 11.27 -7.27
CA GLU A 180 -6.25 9.89 -7.63
C GLU A 180 -6.27 9.77 -9.14
N GLU A 181 -5.10 9.53 -9.69
CA GLU A 181 -4.97 9.04 -11.05
C GLU A 181 -4.73 7.54 -11.00
N GLU A 182 -5.25 6.81 -11.98
CA GLU A 182 -5.04 5.37 -12.09
C GLU A 182 -4.56 5.03 -13.50
N ARG A 183 -3.49 4.26 -13.57
CA ARG A 183 -3.02 3.67 -14.82
C ARG A 183 -3.79 2.38 -15.07
N PRO A 184 -4.29 2.14 -16.29
CA PRO A 184 -5.00 0.91 -16.60
C PRO A 184 -4.02 -0.29 -16.55
N PRO A 185 -4.52 -1.53 -16.53
CA PRO A 185 -3.68 -2.71 -16.60
C PRO A 185 -2.72 -2.65 -17.77
N MET A 186 -1.43 -2.95 -17.52
CA MET A 186 -0.39 -2.77 -18.53
C MET A 186 -0.66 -3.58 -19.81
N ASN A 187 -1.33 -4.74 -19.69
CA ASN A 187 -1.69 -5.58 -20.83
C ASN A 187 -2.82 -5.01 -21.72
N THR A 188 -3.41 -3.87 -21.36
CA THR A 188 -4.34 -3.12 -22.22
C THR A 188 -3.63 -2.00 -22.99
N ILE A 189 -2.37 -1.71 -22.69
CA ILE A 189 -1.60 -0.65 -23.37
C ILE A 189 -1.09 -1.19 -24.72
N PRO A 190 -1.48 -0.61 -25.86
CA PRO A 190 -1.12 -1.15 -27.18
C PRO A 190 0.38 -1.32 -27.40
N ALA A 191 1.19 -0.36 -26.96
CA ALA A 191 2.64 -0.43 -27.08
C ALA A 191 3.25 -1.59 -26.26
N TYR A 192 2.69 -1.88 -25.08
CA TYR A 192 3.14 -3.01 -24.26
C TYR A 192 2.72 -4.35 -24.89
N ARG A 193 1.47 -4.45 -25.35
CA ARG A 193 0.95 -5.66 -26.00
C ARG A 193 1.80 -6.05 -27.21
N LYS A 194 2.10 -5.08 -28.09
CA LYS A 194 2.99 -5.28 -29.23
C LYS A 194 4.38 -5.74 -28.83
N LYS A 195 4.98 -5.11 -27.80
CA LYS A 195 6.32 -5.47 -27.30
C LYS A 195 6.37 -6.89 -26.73
N MET A 196 5.27 -7.34 -26.12
CA MET A 196 5.17 -8.62 -25.43
C MET A 196 4.57 -9.73 -26.29
N GLY A 197 4.15 -9.44 -27.52
CA GLY A 197 3.50 -10.42 -28.41
C GLY A 197 2.12 -10.88 -27.91
N LEU A 198 1.34 -9.97 -27.34
CA LEU A 198 0.01 -10.25 -26.77
C LEU A 198 -1.16 -9.91 -27.71
N ASP A 199 -0.85 -9.41 -28.92
CA ASP A 199 -1.83 -9.00 -29.94
C ASP A 199 -2.36 -10.18 -30.75
#